data_AF-A0A512NBW1-F1
#
_entry.id   AF-A0A512NBW1-F1
#
_cell.length_a   1.000
_cell.length_b   1.000
_cell.length_c   1.000
_cell.angle_alpha   90.00
_cell.angle_beta   90.00
_cell.angle_gamma   90.00
#
_symmetry.space_group_name_H-M   'P 1'
#
loop_
_entity.id
_entity.type
_entity.pdbx_description
1 polymer ?
#
loop_
_entity_poly.entity_id
_entity_poly.type
_entity_poly.pdbx_seq_one_letter_code
_entity_poly.pdbx_strand_id
1 'polypeptide(L)'
;MPARALAALAVAFAWCLALAAVPAVGQEPVLTPFVADVLWAPNPASGSDGRRHLVYELRVANTTASGLALNKVEVLDEPSGKLLLSLDRDGLGTRFSIGGRRGSESADLGVGQFGVLFLHVALEPGDLPRAIAHRLSLRLVQPDIDFSATVARTPVVGRPEVVLGPPLLGTGYVAADGCCDSIRHVRALLALNGHFTLAQRFAIDWEQIDSENRVVKGDTKTLSNYVIYGRDVLAVADGTVVSSRNDLPEQVPGALPQGMTIDQADGNFVVLDIGGGNYVLYAHMQPGSVTVKAGARVKRGDVLGKVGNTGNTQAPHLHLHVMDGPSPLASNGLPYVFDSFKLTAVDKAGTADFDKAEATGSPLTLTPVSPPQVLSRVLPLDLSVVEFAR
;
A
#
# COMPACT_ATOMS: atom_id res chain seq x y z
N MET A 1 -14.13 90.21 -15.64
CA MET A 1 -12.81 89.59 -15.37
C MET A 1 -12.77 89.21 -13.89
N PRO A 2 -12.31 88.02 -13.45
CA PRO A 2 -11.59 86.97 -14.17
C PRO A 2 -12.31 85.60 -14.19
N ALA A 3 -11.68 84.69 -14.95
CA ALA A 3 -12.09 83.36 -15.35
C ALA A 3 -12.20 82.33 -14.21
N ARG A 4 -13.18 81.41 -14.32
CA ARG A 4 -13.15 80.10 -13.65
C ARG A 4 -13.09 79.02 -14.73
N ALA A 5 -11.98 78.30 -14.75
CA ALA A 5 -11.73 77.18 -15.65
C ALA A 5 -12.67 76.00 -15.31
N LEU A 6 -13.38 75.48 -16.31
CA LEU A 6 -14.04 74.18 -16.24
C LEU A 6 -12.98 73.09 -16.44
N ALA A 7 -12.75 72.26 -15.42
CA ALA A 7 -12.03 71.01 -15.56
C ALA A 7 -13.01 69.95 -16.09
N ALA A 8 -12.83 69.51 -17.34
CA ALA A 8 -13.53 68.37 -17.90
C ALA A 8 -12.86 67.09 -17.40
N LEU A 9 -13.56 66.30 -16.58
CA LEU A 9 -13.15 64.94 -16.22
C LEU A 9 -13.40 64.03 -17.43
N ALA A 10 -12.34 63.60 -18.11
CA ALA A 10 -12.41 62.54 -19.10
C ALA A 10 -12.44 61.18 -18.39
N VAL A 11 -13.61 60.54 -18.33
CA VAL A 11 -13.75 59.15 -17.88
C VAL A 11 -13.35 58.23 -19.04
N ALA A 12 -12.15 57.66 -18.98
CA ALA A 12 -11.71 56.63 -19.92
C ALA A 12 -12.43 55.31 -19.60
N PHE A 13 -13.43 54.95 -20.41
CA PHE A 13 -14.00 53.61 -20.40
C PHE A 13 -12.98 52.63 -21.02
N ALA A 14 -12.22 51.94 -20.16
CA ALA A 14 -11.43 50.80 -20.60
C ALA A 14 -12.38 49.65 -20.95
N TRP A 15 -12.56 49.41 -22.24
CA TRP A 15 -13.20 48.20 -22.75
C TRP A 15 -12.25 47.02 -22.53
N CYS A 16 -12.40 46.32 -21.39
CA CYS A 16 -11.85 44.99 -21.23
C CYS A 16 -12.63 44.02 -22.13
N LEU A 17 -12.18 43.87 -23.38
CA LEU A 17 -12.50 42.71 -24.21
C LEU A 17 -11.94 41.47 -23.51
N ALA A 18 -12.76 40.81 -22.69
CA ALA A 18 -12.51 39.45 -22.28
C ALA A 18 -12.57 38.57 -23.54
N LEU A 19 -11.42 38.29 -24.13
CA LEU A 19 -11.27 37.23 -25.11
C LEU A 19 -11.66 35.93 -24.41
N ALA A 20 -12.89 35.47 -24.64
CA ALA A 20 -13.31 34.13 -24.26
C ALA A 20 -12.34 33.17 -24.95
N ALA A 21 -11.53 32.45 -24.15
CA ALA A 21 -10.65 31.42 -24.67
C ALA A 21 -11.52 30.41 -25.43
N VAL A 22 -11.29 30.28 -26.73
CA VAL A 22 -11.91 29.23 -27.54
C VAL A 22 -11.52 27.90 -26.87
N PRO A 23 -12.48 27.03 -26.50
CA PRO A 23 -12.12 25.75 -25.94
C PRO A 23 -11.25 25.03 -26.97
N ALA A 24 -10.05 24.63 -26.56
CA ALA A 24 -9.18 23.83 -27.41
C ALA A 24 -9.98 22.62 -27.90
N VAL A 25 -9.99 22.38 -29.21
CA VAL A 25 -10.57 21.16 -29.78
C VAL A 25 -9.87 19.99 -29.09
N GLY A 26 -10.61 19.21 -28.30
CA GLY A 26 -10.09 18.03 -27.62
C GLY A 26 -9.54 17.02 -28.61
N GLN A 27 -8.73 16.05 -28.14
CA GLN A 27 -8.22 14.97 -28.99
C GLN A 27 -9.34 14.31 -29.81
N GLU A 28 -9.05 13.99 -31.07
CA GLU A 28 -9.97 13.22 -31.91
C GLU A 28 -10.36 11.91 -31.20
N PRO A 29 -11.65 11.54 -31.19
CA PRO A 29 -12.09 10.30 -30.57
C PRO A 29 -11.40 9.07 -31.18
N VAL A 30 -10.79 8.23 -30.35
CA VAL A 30 -10.16 6.96 -30.76
C VAL A 30 -10.96 5.79 -30.22
N LEU A 31 -11.39 4.88 -31.10
CA LEU A 31 -12.06 3.65 -30.69
C LEU A 31 -11.11 2.79 -29.86
N THR A 32 -11.47 2.55 -28.60
CA THR A 32 -10.70 1.73 -27.66
C THR A 32 -11.57 0.58 -27.18
N PRO A 33 -11.23 -0.69 -27.44
CA PRO A 33 -12.09 -1.85 -27.15
C PRO A 33 -12.09 -2.25 -25.66
N PHE A 34 -11.78 -1.32 -24.77
CA PHE A 34 -11.73 -1.52 -23.33
C PHE A 34 -11.78 -0.17 -22.63
N VAL A 35 -12.11 -0.19 -21.34
CA VAL A 35 -11.95 0.96 -20.44
C VAL A 35 -10.88 0.62 -19.44
N ALA A 36 -9.99 1.56 -19.14
CA ALA A 36 -9.04 1.39 -18.05
C ALA A 36 -8.91 2.67 -17.22
N ASP A 37 -8.78 2.48 -15.92
CA ASP A 37 -8.69 3.53 -14.93
C ASP A 37 -7.84 3.08 -13.75
N VAL A 38 -7.07 4.01 -13.19
CA VAL A 38 -6.34 3.76 -11.94
C VAL A 38 -7.32 3.94 -10.79
N LEU A 39 -7.43 2.94 -9.91
CA LEU A 39 -8.38 2.96 -8.80
C LEU A 39 -8.06 4.10 -7.81
N TRP A 40 -6.77 4.28 -7.50
CA TRP A 40 -6.26 5.39 -6.71
C TRP A 40 -4.93 5.87 -7.24
N ALA A 41 -4.79 7.19 -7.43
CA ALA A 41 -3.56 7.79 -7.90
C ALA A 41 -2.40 7.46 -6.93
N PRO A 42 -1.25 6.97 -7.43
CA PRO A 42 -0.17 6.52 -6.57
C PRO A 42 0.48 7.68 -5.82
N ASN A 43 0.69 7.49 -4.52
CA ASN A 43 1.60 8.31 -3.73
C ASN A 43 2.93 7.54 -3.59
N PRO A 44 4.07 8.12 -3.98
CA PRO A 44 5.36 7.42 -3.99
C PRO A 44 5.86 7.14 -2.57
N ALA A 45 6.29 5.90 -2.30
CA ALA A 45 6.98 5.50 -1.08
C ALA A 45 8.50 5.54 -1.26
N SER A 46 9.25 6.04 -0.28
CA SER A 46 10.72 5.98 -0.24
C SER A 46 11.17 4.64 0.35
N GLY A 47 11.73 3.77 -0.48
CA GLY A 47 12.18 2.44 -0.07
C GLY A 47 13.56 2.45 0.61
N SER A 48 13.82 1.41 1.41
CA SER A 48 15.12 1.18 2.04
C SER A 48 16.24 0.83 1.05
N ASP A 49 15.91 0.59 -0.22
CA ASP A 49 16.86 0.40 -1.33
C ASP A 49 17.30 1.74 -1.96
N GLY A 50 16.80 2.87 -1.46
CA GLY A 50 17.09 4.21 -1.98
C GLY A 50 16.24 4.62 -3.19
N ARG A 51 15.27 3.79 -3.61
CA ARG A 51 14.37 4.07 -4.74
C ARG A 51 13.04 4.66 -4.28
N ARG A 52 12.28 5.20 -5.24
CA ARG A 52 10.88 5.58 -5.04
C ARG A 52 9.98 4.51 -5.64
N HIS A 53 9.01 4.03 -4.88
CA HIS A 53 8.09 2.97 -5.30
C HIS A 53 6.69 3.55 -5.54
N LEU A 54 6.17 3.37 -6.75
CA LEU A 54 4.74 3.57 -7.04
C LEU A 54 4.05 2.21 -6.92
N VAL A 55 3.15 2.08 -5.95
CA VAL A 55 2.32 0.89 -5.74
C VAL A 55 0.86 1.30 -5.90
N TYR A 56 0.15 0.69 -6.85
CA TYR A 56 -1.21 1.06 -7.21
C TYR A 56 -1.87 0.02 -8.11
N GLU A 57 -3.16 0.22 -8.38
CA GLU A 57 -4.00 -0.72 -9.11
C GLU A 57 -4.57 -0.09 -10.38
N LEU A 58 -4.41 -0.77 -11.52
CA LEU A 58 -5.03 -0.41 -12.80
C LEU A 58 -6.18 -1.37 -13.08
N ARG A 59 -7.41 -0.86 -13.10
CA ARG A 59 -8.58 -1.62 -13.54
C ARG A 59 -8.67 -1.60 -15.06
N VAL A 60 -8.98 -2.75 -15.66
CA VAL A 60 -9.26 -2.88 -17.09
C VAL A 60 -10.56 -3.64 -17.28
N ALA A 61 -11.52 -3.04 -17.98
CA ALA A 61 -12.83 -3.60 -18.27
C ALA A 61 -12.99 -3.87 -19.77
N ASN A 62 -13.40 -5.09 -20.10
CA ASN A 62 -13.74 -5.48 -21.45
C ASN A 62 -15.16 -5.02 -21.80
N THR A 63 -15.28 -4.08 -22.73
CA THR A 63 -16.55 -3.52 -23.18
C THR A 63 -17.01 -4.07 -24.52
N THR A 64 -16.36 -5.14 -25.01
CA THR A 64 -16.67 -5.75 -26.31
C THR A 64 -17.47 -7.04 -26.15
N ALA A 65 -17.99 -7.54 -27.28
CA ALA A 65 -18.54 -8.89 -27.39
C ALA A 65 -17.47 -9.96 -27.68
N SER A 66 -16.18 -9.62 -27.53
CA SER A 66 -15.04 -10.50 -27.77
C SER A 66 -14.24 -10.74 -26.50
N GLY A 67 -13.47 -11.82 -26.43
CA GLY A 67 -12.42 -11.91 -25.42
C GLY A 67 -11.28 -10.94 -25.73
N LEU A 68 -10.57 -10.47 -24.71
CA LEU A 68 -9.34 -9.70 -24.86
C LEU A 68 -8.18 -10.52 -24.30
N ALA A 69 -7.18 -10.78 -25.12
CA ALA A 69 -5.90 -11.33 -24.69
C ALA A 69 -4.92 -10.17 -24.47
N LEU A 70 -4.61 -9.85 -23.21
CA LEU A 70 -3.60 -8.83 -22.91
C LEU A 70 -2.22 -9.42 -23.22
N ASN A 71 -1.46 -8.71 -24.03
CA ASN A 71 -0.12 -9.12 -24.46
C ASN A 71 0.96 -8.36 -23.68
N LYS A 72 0.73 -7.07 -23.44
CA LYS A 72 1.71 -6.20 -22.78
C LYS A 72 1.02 -5.03 -22.09
N VAL A 73 1.54 -4.64 -20.93
CA VAL A 73 1.21 -3.37 -20.28
C VAL A 73 2.51 -2.63 -19.96
N GLU A 74 2.57 -1.37 -20.37
CA GLU A 74 3.70 -0.49 -20.11
C GLU A 74 3.24 0.73 -19.30
N VAL A 75 4.00 1.08 -18.27
CA VAL A 75 3.83 2.33 -17.51
C VAL A 75 4.82 3.33 -18.06
N LEU A 76 4.33 4.51 -18.42
CA LEU A 76 5.10 5.59 -19.02
C LEU A 76 5.08 6.82 -18.11
N ASP A 77 6.19 7.55 -18.05
CA ASP A 77 6.19 8.94 -17.60
C ASP A 77 5.40 9.77 -18.62
N GLU A 78 4.25 10.31 -18.23
CA GLU A 78 3.26 10.85 -19.16
C GLU A 78 3.78 12.05 -19.98
N PRO A 79 4.50 13.02 -19.40
CA PRO A 79 5.02 14.16 -20.15
C PRO A 79 6.16 13.81 -21.11
N SER A 80 7.04 12.85 -20.75
CA SER A 80 8.24 12.54 -21.53
C SER A 80 8.09 11.33 -22.45
N GLY A 81 7.13 10.45 -22.17
CA GLY A 81 6.97 9.14 -22.82
C GLY A 81 8.01 8.10 -22.38
N LYS A 82 8.86 8.41 -21.39
CA LYS A 82 9.88 7.49 -20.86
C LYS A 82 9.20 6.23 -20.30
N LEU A 83 9.69 5.06 -20.69
CA LEU A 83 9.26 3.79 -20.14
C LEU A 83 9.73 3.63 -18.69
N LEU A 84 8.81 3.35 -17.78
CA LEU A 84 9.08 3.14 -16.36
C LEU A 84 8.94 1.66 -15.94
N LEU A 85 7.98 0.95 -16.52
CA LEU A 85 7.76 -0.48 -16.30
C LEU A 85 7.20 -1.11 -17.58
N SER A 86 7.56 -2.36 -17.85
CA SER A 86 6.98 -3.18 -18.92
C SER A 86 6.67 -4.57 -18.36
N LEU A 87 5.41 -4.98 -18.44
CA LEU A 87 4.96 -6.33 -18.15
C LEU A 87 4.52 -6.99 -19.44
N ASP A 88 5.10 -8.15 -19.75
CA ASP A 88 4.64 -9.03 -20.80
C ASP A 88 3.50 -9.94 -20.30
N ARG A 89 3.02 -10.82 -21.17
CA ARG A 89 1.89 -11.70 -20.88
C ARG A 89 2.11 -12.59 -19.64
N ASP A 90 3.34 -13.07 -19.42
CA ASP A 90 3.66 -13.90 -18.25
C ASP A 90 3.64 -13.06 -16.96
N GLY A 91 4.22 -11.85 -17.02
CA GLY A 91 4.13 -10.86 -15.93
C GLY A 91 2.68 -10.49 -15.60
N LEU A 92 1.83 -10.33 -16.62
CA LEU A 92 0.39 -10.08 -16.43
C LEU A 92 -0.33 -11.29 -15.83
N GLY A 93 -0.02 -12.50 -16.30
CA GLY A 93 -0.60 -13.75 -15.81
C GLY A 93 -0.33 -14.04 -14.33
N THR A 94 0.58 -13.30 -13.69
CA THR A 94 0.87 -13.40 -12.24
C THR A 94 0.38 -12.21 -11.43
N ARG A 95 -0.16 -11.15 -12.07
CA ARG A 95 -0.48 -9.85 -11.43
C ARG A 95 -1.83 -9.27 -11.80
N PHE A 96 -2.47 -9.77 -12.85
CA PHE A 96 -3.77 -9.30 -13.32
C PHE A 96 -4.86 -10.25 -12.84
N SER A 97 -5.63 -9.84 -11.83
CA SER A 97 -6.65 -10.68 -11.21
C SER A 97 -8.04 -10.35 -11.76
N ILE A 98 -8.76 -11.36 -12.24
CA ILE A 98 -10.14 -11.19 -12.72
C ILE A 98 -11.05 -10.80 -11.54
N GLY A 99 -11.85 -9.75 -11.73
CA GLY A 99 -12.66 -9.17 -10.66
C GLY A 99 -11.86 -8.58 -9.49
N GLY A 100 -10.53 -8.45 -9.61
CA GLY A 100 -9.64 -8.04 -8.53
C GLY A 100 -9.46 -9.09 -7.43
N ARG A 101 -9.80 -10.35 -7.71
CA ARG A 101 -9.75 -11.44 -6.72
C ARG A 101 -8.42 -12.19 -6.79
N ARG A 102 -7.65 -12.19 -5.70
CA ARG A 102 -6.44 -13.02 -5.55
C ARG A 102 -6.73 -14.50 -5.86
N GLY A 103 -5.83 -15.16 -6.58
CA GLY A 103 -5.97 -16.55 -7.04
C GLY A 103 -6.74 -16.71 -8.35
N SER A 104 -7.12 -15.60 -8.99
CA SER A 104 -7.77 -15.59 -10.32
C SER A 104 -6.92 -14.85 -11.35
N GLU A 105 -5.60 -14.93 -11.20
CA GLU A 105 -4.65 -14.29 -12.10
C GLU A 105 -4.75 -14.89 -13.53
N SER A 106 -4.79 -14.02 -14.53
CA SER A 106 -4.92 -14.37 -15.93
C SER A 106 -4.44 -13.21 -16.80
N ALA A 107 -3.93 -13.46 -18.00
CA ALA A 107 -3.70 -12.40 -18.99
C ALA A 107 -4.88 -12.25 -19.98
N ASP A 108 -5.98 -12.95 -19.74
CA ASP A 108 -7.16 -12.96 -20.61
C ASP A 108 -8.38 -12.43 -19.87
N LEU A 109 -9.11 -11.51 -20.51
CA LEU A 109 -10.41 -11.01 -20.09
C LEU A 109 -11.51 -11.57 -20.99
N GLY A 110 -12.46 -12.29 -20.39
CA GLY A 110 -13.69 -12.69 -21.04
C GLY A 110 -14.63 -11.51 -21.33
N VAL A 111 -15.68 -11.78 -22.10
CA VAL A 111 -16.72 -10.80 -22.47
C VAL A 111 -17.37 -10.21 -21.20
N GLY A 112 -17.43 -8.89 -21.13
CA GLY A 112 -18.04 -8.15 -20.00
C GLY A 112 -17.30 -8.27 -18.67
N GLN A 113 -16.16 -8.95 -18.63
CA GLN A 113 -15.33 -9.03 -17.42
C GLN A 113 -14.50 -7.77 -17.24
N PHE A 114 -14.12 -7.52 -15.99
CA PHE A 114 -13.01 -6.64 -15.68
C PHE A 114 -11.98 -7.40 -14.85
N GLY A 115 -10.75 -6.88 -14.83
CA GLY A 115 -9.71 -7.33 -13.93
C GLY A 115 -8.92 -6.14 -13.39
N VAL A 116 -8.09 -6.42 -12.40
CA VAL A 116 -7.25 -5.43 -11.72
C VAL A 116 -5.80 -5.87 -11.83
N LEU A 117 -4.96 -5.02 -12.41
CA LEU A 117 -3.51 -5.19 -12.46
C LEU A 117 -2.89 -4.53 -11.22
N PHE A 118 -2.20 -5.31 -10.41
CA PHE A 118 -1.43 -4.79 -9.27
C PHE A 118 -0.02 -4.39 -9.75
N LEU A 119 0.25 -3.09 -9.75
CA LEU A 119 1.46 -2.49 -10.29
C LEU A 119 2.42 -2.07 -9.18
N HIS A 120 3.69 -2.39 -9.38
CA HIS A 120 4.81 -1.92 -8.59
C HIS A 120 5.87 -1.37 -9.56
N VAL A 121 6.12 -0.06 -9.49
CA VAL A 121 7.14 0.63 -10.29
C VAL A 121 8.22 1.15 -9.35
N ALA A 122 9.41 0.54 -9.39
CA ALA A 122 10.58 1.03 -8.67
C ALA A 122 11.34 2.02 -9.55
N LEU A 123 11.48 3.26 -9.08
CA LEU A 123 12.08 4.38 -9.81
C LEU A 123 13.46 4.69 -9.25
N GLU A 124 14.40 4.96 -10.16
CA GLU A 124 15.72 5.46 -9.78
C GLU A 124 15.63 6.86 -9.15
N PRO A 125 16.60 7.26 -8.31
CA PRO A 125 16.65 8.60 -7.75
C PRO A 125 16.57 9.69 -8.83
N GLY A 126 15.62 10.61 -8.70
CA GLY A 126 15.39 11.71 -9.65
C GLY A 126 14.41 11.38 -10.79
N ASP A 127 13.98 10.13 -10.93
CA ASP A 127 13.05 9.69 -11.99
C ASP A 127 11.57 9.76 -11.59
N LEU A 128 11.21 10.51 -10.54
CA LEU A 128 9.82 10.60 -10.09
C LEU A 128 8.99 11.41 -11.10
N PRO A 129 8.03 10.79 -11.83
CA PRO A 129 7.23 11.51 -12.80
C PRO A 129 6.13 12.32 -12.09
N ARG A 130 5.68 13.42 -12.72
CA ARG A 130 4.52 14.18 -12.21
C ARG A 130 3.19 13.49 -12.55
N ALA A 131 3.17 12.69 -13.60
CA ALA A 131 2.02 11.92 -14.04
C ALA A 131 2.50 10.68 -14.80
N ILE A 132 1.69 9.63 -14.76
CA ILE A 132 1.92 8.36 -15.46
C ILE A 132 0.81 8.08 -16.46
N ALA A 133 1.12 7.32 -17.50
CA ALA A 133 0.15 6.81 -18.47
C ALA A 133 0.41 5.33 -18.75
N HIS A 134 -0.62 4.62 -19.21
CA HIS A 134 -0.57 3.17 -19.39
C HIS A 134 -0.78 2.81 -20.84
N ARG A 135 0.23 2.23 -21.49
CA ARG A 135 0.08 1.68 -22.84
C ARG A 135 -0.24 0.20 -22.75
N LEU A 136 -1.44 -0.17 -23.18
CA LEU A 136 -1.91 -1.54 -23.20
C LEU A 136 -1.87 -2.03 -24.64
N SER A 137 -1.20 -3.16 -24.87
CA SER A 137 -1.23 -3.90 -26.12
C SER A 137 -1.96 -5.21 -25.90
N LEU A 138 -3.00 -5.45 -26.68
CA LEU A 138 -3.87 -6.60 -26.53
C LEU A 138 -4.38 -7.07 -27.90
N ARG A 139 -5.00 -8.24 -27.92
CA ARG A 139 -5.63 -8.83 -29.09
C ARG A 139 -7.10 -9.11 -28.79
N LEU A 140 -8.01 -8.66 -29.65
CA LEU A 140 -9.38 -9.20 -29.64
C LEU A 140 -9.30 -10.65 -30.11
N VAL A 141 -9.95 -11.54 -29.39
CA VAL A 141 -9.96 -12.96 -29.76
C VAL A 141 -10.78 -13.17 -31.05
N GLN A 142 -11.84 -12.39 -31.23
CA GLN A 142 -12.74 -12.39 -32.41
C GLN A 142 -13.31 -10.98 -32.68
N PRO A 143 -13.06 -10.36 -33.84
CA PRO A 143 -12.09 -10.78 -34.85
C PRO A 143 -10.65 -10.74 -34.27
N ASP A 144 -9.76 -11.56 -34.82
CA ASP A 144 -8.36 -11.66 -34.41
C ASP A 144 -7.57 -10.40 -34.81
N ILE A 145 -7.63 -9.37 -33.97
CA ILE A 145 -7.08 -8.04 -34.26
C ILE A 145 -6.29 -7.54 -33.06
N ASP A 146 -5.05 -7.11 -33.32
CA ASP A 146 -4.22 -6.42 -32.34
C ASP A 146 -4.64 -4.96 -32.18
N PHE A 147 -4.66 -4.51 -30.93
CA PHE A 147 -4.91 -3.14 -30.54
C PHE A 147 -3.84 -2.65 -29.56
N SER A 148 -3.50 -1.38 -29.67
CA SER A 148 -2.68 -0.69 -28.68
C SER A 148 -3.26 0.68 -28.40
N ALA A 149 -3.39 1.03 -27.12
CA ALA A 149 -3.86 2.34 -26.70
C ALA A 149 -3.13 2.81 -25.44
N THR A 150 -2.86 4.10 -25.36
CA THR A 150 -2.35 4.76 -24.15
C THR A 150 -3.49 5.44 -23.43
N VAL A 151 -3.81 4.95 -22.23
CA VAL A 151 -4.98 5.31 -21.44
C VAL A 151 -4.61 5.56 -19.98
N ALA A 152 -5.61 5.84 -19.13
CA ALA A 152 -5.46 5.98 -17.69
C ALA A 152 -4.32 6.94 -17.29
N ARG A 153 -4.30 8.13 -17.91
CA ARG A 153 -3.38 9.22 -17.53
C ARG A 153 -3.71 9.66 -16.11
N THR A 154 -2.75 9.52 -15.21
CA THR A 154 -2.98 9.63 -13.77
C THR A 154 -1.88 10.48 -13.13
N PRO A 155 -2.21 11.52 -12.34
CA PRO A 155 -1.19 12.26 -11.61
C PRO A 155 -0.50 11.35 -10.58
N VAL A 156 0.80 11.56 -10.36
CA VAL A 156 1.47 11.02 -9.18
C VAL A 156 1.23 12.00 -8.04
N VAL A 157 0.65 11.51 -6.96
CA VAL A 157 0.27 12.33 -5.81
C VAL A 157 1.54 12.78 -5.08
N GLY A 158 1.58 14.04 -4.66
CA GLY A 158 2.70 14.62 -3.90
C GLY A 158 2.39 14.77 -2.41
N ARG A 159 1.64 13.84 -1.81
CA ARG A 159 1.26 13.92 -0.39
C ARG A 159 2.52 13.62 0.44
N PRO A 160 2.87 14.48 1.43
CA PRO A 160 4.01 14.22 2.30
C PRO A 160 3.92 12.84 2.96
N GLU A 161 5.02 12.10 2.95
CA GLU A 161 5.09 10.78 3.59
C GLU A 161 4.91 10.93 5.10
N VAL A 162 4.10 10.05 5.67
CA VAL A 162 3.91 9.96 7.12
C VAL A 162 5.18 9.38 7.74
N VAL A 163 5.69 10.03 8.78
CA VAL A 163 6.92 9.60 9.47
C VAL A 163 6.53 8.99 10.80
N LEU A 164 6.82 7.71 10.95
CA LEU A 164 6.52 6.91 12.13
C LEU A 164 7.78 6.76 12.99
N GLY A 165 7.59 6.72 14.30
CA GLY A 165 8.56 6.17 15.23
C GLY A 165 8.50 4.64 15.31
N PRO A 166 9.35 4.03 16.15
CA PRO A 166 9.34 2.60 16.39
C PRO A 166 7.99 2.08 16.91
N PRO A 167 7.37 1.08 16.26
CA PRO A 167 6.19 0.39 16.80
C PRO A 167 6.58 -0.68 17.84
N LEU A 168 7.86 -1.09 17.83
CA LEU A 168 8.46 -2.16 18.62
C LEU A 168 9.89 -1.72 18.99
N LEU A 169 10.50 -2.32 20.02
CA LEU A 169 11.88 -2.01 20.44
C LEU A 169 12.73 -3.28 20.56
N GLY A 170 13.96 -3.20 20.05
CA GLY A 170 14.92 -4.29 20.05
C GLY A 170 15.31 -4.74 18.64
N THR A 171 15.84 -5.96 18.54
CA THR A 171 16.47 -6.50 17.33
C THR A 171 15.65 -7.61 16.70
N GLY A 172 15.93 -7.88 15.42
CA GLY A 172 15.46 -9.08 14.73
C GLY A 172 14.01 -8.98 14.28
N TYR A 173 13.52 -7.76 14.00
CA TYR A 173 12.17 -7.61 13.47
C TYR A 173 12.16 -7.80 11.97
N VAL A 174 11.34 -8.72 11.48
CA VAL A 174 11.16 -8.96 10.05
C VAL A 174 9.97 -8.15 9.57
N ALA A 175 10.15 -7.34 8.54
CA ALA A 175 9.06 -6.66 7.85
C ALA A 175 8.43 -7.64 6.84
N ALA A 176 7.43 -8.42 7.26
CA ALA A 176 6.79 -9.43 6.41
C ALA A 176 5.56 -8.87 5.69
N ASP A 177 5.29 -9.47 4.52
CA ASP A 177 4.21 -9.08 3.60
C ASP A 177 4.17 -7.58 3.29
N GLY A 178 5.33 -6.94 3.36
CA GLY A 178 5.51 -5.51 3.21
C GLY A 178 5.51 -5.06 1.76
N CYS A 179 5.88 -3.79 1.56
CA CYS A 179 6.05 -3.27 0.22
C CYS A 179 7.20 -4.00 -0.51
N CYS A 180 7.06 -4.38 -1.77
CA CYS A 180 6.05 -3.84 -2.69
C CYS A 180 5.42 -4.86 -3.64
N ASP A 181 5.89 -6.11 -3.63
CA ASP A 181 5.39 -7.19 -4.49
C ASP A 181 4.71 -8.33 -3.72
N SER A 182 4.66 -8.22 -2.39
CA SER A 182 3.95 -9.17 -1.53
C SER A 182 2.51 -9.35 -2.01
N ILE A 183 2.02 -10.59 -1.92
CA ILE A 183 0.70 -10.92 -2.47
C ILE A 183 -0.38 -10.72 -1.41
N ARG A 184 -0.06 -10.90 -0.12
CA ARG A 184 -1.07 -10.93 0.94
C ARG A 184 -1.70 -9.56 1.17
N HIS A 185 -0.89 -8.51 1.31
CA HIS A 185 -1.32 -7.14 1.62
C HIS A 185 -1.52 -6.25 0.39
N VAL A 186 -0.49 -6.14 -0.46
CA VAL A 186 -0.51 -5.22 -1.63
C VAL A 186 -1.64 -5.57 -2.61
N ARG A 187 -2.16 -6.80 -2.54
CA ARG A 187 -3.27 -7.30 -3.37
C ARG A 187 -4.54 -7.62 -2.60
N ALA A 188 -4.67 -7.12 -1.37
CA ALA A 188 -5.85 -7.30 -0.51
C ALA A 188 -7.01 -6.36 -0.89
N LEU A 189 -7.40 -6.34 -2.18
CA LEU A 189 -8.52 -5.52 -2.64
C LEU A 189 -9.84 -6.10 -2.11
N LEU A 190 -10.61 -5.28 -1.39
CA LEU A 190 -11.92 -5.63 -0.85
C LEU A 190 -13.02 -4.87 -1.57
N ALA A 191 -14.18 -5.51 -1.76
CA ALA A 191 -15.40 -4.86 -2.23
C ALA A 191 -16.33 -4.63 -1.03
N LEU A 192 -16.36 -3.41 -0.51
CA LEU A 192 -17.11 -3.03 0.68
C LEU A 192 -18.10 -1.92 0.36
N ASN A 193 -19.35 -2.10 0.77
CA ASN A 193 -20.43 -1.11 0.60
C ASN A 193 -20.60 -0.61 -0.85
N GLY A 194 -20.38 -1.49 -1.84
CA GLY A 194 -20.51 -1.15 -3.27
C GLY A 194 -19.28 -0.49 -3.90
N HIS A 195 -18.17 -0.37 -3.16
CA HIS A 195 -16.93 0.23 -3.63
C HIS A 195 -15.73 -0.68 -3.37
N PHE A 196 -14.66 -0.52 -4.16
CA PHE A 196 -13.39 -1.14 -3.82
C PHE A 196 -12.67 -0.34 -2.73
N THR A 197 -11.93 -1.03 -1.87
CA THR A 197 -10.98 -0.45 -0.91
C THR A 197 -9.73 -1.32 -0.83
N LEU A 198 -8.57 -0.70 -0.59
CA LEU A 198 -7.31 -1.42 -0.36
C LEU A 198 -6.53 -0.70 0.74
N ALA A 199 -6.90 -1.00 1.98
CA ALA A 199 -6.31 -0.39 3.17
C ALA A 199 -4.87 -0.87 3.43
N GLN A 200 -4.57 -2.11 3.08
CA GLN A 200 -3.33 -2.78 3.43
C GLN A 200 -2.19 -2.55 2.42
N ARG A 201 -2.31 -1.56 1.51
CA ARG A 201 -1.36 -1.36 0.39
C ARG A 201 0.11 -1.26 0.83
N PHE A 202 0.32 -0.69 2.01
CA PHE A 202 1.64 -0.52 2.63
C PHE A 202 1.69 -1.15 4.02
N ALA A 203 0.81 -2.09 4.31
CA ALA A 203 0.85 -2.80 5.58
C ALA A 203 2.14 -3.62 5.73
N ILE A 204 2.59 -3.73 6.96
CA ILE A 204 3.69 -4.63 7.36
C ILE A 204 3.17 -5.50 8.50
N ASP A 205 3.35 -6.80 8.36
CA ASP A 205 3.26 -7.73 9.48
C ASP A 205 4.66 -7.84 10.09
N TRP A 206 4.80 -7.25 11.28
CA TRP A 206 6.04 -7.34 12.03
C TRP A 206 6.10 -8.68 12.75
N GLU A 207 7.11 -9.47 12.42
CA GLU A 207 7.50 -10.67 13.15
C GLU A 207 8.87 -10.47 13.81
N GLN A 208 9.27 -11.39 14.68
CA GLN A 208 10.57 -11.33 15.34
C GLN A 208 11.28 -12.67 15.24
N ILE A 209 12.59 -12.63 15.01
CA ILE A 209 13.46 -13.80 15.06
C ILE A 209 14.38 -13.79 16.27
N ASP A 210 14.76 -14.99 16.71
CA ASP A 210 15.83 -15.17 17.70
C ASP A 210 17.24 -15.07 17.08
N SER A 211 18.27 -15.29 17.89
CA SER A 211 19.67 -15.26 17.45
C SER A 211 20.04 -16.39 16.49
N GLU A 212 19.18 -17.39 16.32
CA GLU A 212 19.33 -18.50 15.39
C GLU A 212 18.41 -18.34 14.17
N ASN A 213 17.86 -17.14 13.94
CA ASN A 213 16.96 -16.77 12.85
C ASN A 213 15.62 -17.50 12.84
N ARG A 214 15.13 -17.98 13.99
CA ARG A 214 13.81 -18.63 14.07
C ARG A 214 12.74 -17.67 14.53
N VAL A 215 11.59 -17.68 13.84
CA VAL A 215 10.37 -16.96 14.24
C VAL A 215 9.65 -17.65 15.41
N VAL A 216 9.81 -18.96 15.53
CA VAL A 216 9.19 -19.81 16.56
C VAL A 216 10.15 -20.91 17.02
N LYS A 217 10.18 -21.17 18.33
CA LYS A 217 11.00 -22.22 18.95
C LYS A 217 10.15 -23.23 19.72
N GLY A 218 10.00 -24.42 19.16
CA GLY A 218 9.22 -25.50 19.77
C GLY A 218 7.95 -25.79 18.98
N ASP A 219 6.88 -26.17 19.67
CA ASP A 219 5.58 -26.44 19.06
C ASP A 219 4.99 -25.16 18.43
N THR A 220 4.72 -25.21 17.13
CA THR A 220 4.15 -24.09 16.36
C THR A 220 2.71 -23.80 16.72
N LYS A 221 2.03 -24.67 17.47
CA LYS A 221 0.66 -24.39 17.97
C LYS A 221 0.63 -23.63 19.29
N THR A 222 1.78 -23.38 19.90
CA THR A 222 1.90 -22.71 21.20
C THR A 222 2.34 -21.25 21.02
N LEU A 223 1.47 -20.29 21.36
CA LEU A 223 1.70 -18.85 21.17
C LEU A 223 3.00 -18.34 21.79
N SER A 224 3.31 -18.77 23.02
CA SER A 224 4.51 -18.33 23.75
C SER A 224 5.82 -18.82 23.15
N ASN A 225 5.78 -19.71 22.15
CA ASN A 225 6.97 -20.17 21.43
C ASN A 225 7.39 -19.21 20.31
N TYR A 226 6.51 -18.30 19.88
CA TYR A 226 6.83 -17.27 18.89
C TYR A 226 7.59 -16.12 19.55
N VAL A 227 8.69 -15.70 18.94
CA VAL A 227 9.62 -14.75 19.57
C VAL A 227 9.00 -13.37 19.81
N ILE A 228 8.06 -12.97 18.96
CA ILE A 228 7.37 -11.67 19.05
C ILE A 228 6.18 -11.66 20.02
N TYR A 229 5.63 -12.82 20.39
CA TYR A 229 4.41 -12.86 21.19
C TYR A 229 4.64 -12.19 22.56
N GLY A 230 3.76 -11.25 22.93
CA GLY A 230 3.82 -10.51 24.19
C GLY A 230 4.76 -9.30 24.22
N ARG A 231 5.40 -8.95 23.09
CA ARG A 231 6.15 -7.70 22.97
C ARG A 231 5.24 -6.48 23.12
N ASP A 232 5.75 -5.43 23.74
CA ASP A 232 5.02 -4.17 23.87
C ASP A 232 4.87 -3.51 22.50
N VAL A 233 3.63 -3.08 22.20
CA VAL A 233 3.29 -2.32 21.00
C VAL A 233 3.28 -0.85 21.37
N LEU A 234 4.05 -0.04 20.64
CA LEU A 234 4.26 1.37 20.92
C LEU A 234 3.50 2.28 19.97
N ALA A 235 2.98 3.39 20.50
CA ALA A 235 2.48 4.49 19.69
C ALA A 235 3.62 5.04 18.81
N VAL A 236 3.41 5.06 17.50
CA VAL A 236 4.43 5.46 16.52
C VAL A 236 4.48 6.98 16.36
N ALA A 237 3.47 7.69 16.84
CA ALA A 237 3.35 9.13 16.78
C ALA A 237 2.47 9.62 17.94
N ASP A 238 2.56 10.92 18.20
CA ASP A 238 1.56 11.61 19.02
C ASP A 238 0.21 11.56 18.31
N GLY A 239 -0.86 11.30 19.06
CA GLY A 239 -2.17 11.20 18.44
C GLY A 239 -3.32 11.01 19.41
N THR A 240 -4.50 10.79 18.85
CA THR A 240 -5.72 10.47 19.59
C THR A 240 -6.26 9.14 19.12
N VAL A 241 -6.52 8.22 20.05
CA VAL A 241 -7.15 6.94 19.74
C VAL A 241 -8.58 7.21 19.28
N VAL A 242 -8.96 6.71 18.10
CA VAL A 242 -10.31 6.90 17.54
C VAL A 242 -11.15 5.63 17.57
N SER A 243 -10.51 4.46 17.65
CA SER A 243 -11.16 3.17 17.82
C SER A 243 -10.21 2.17 18.48
N SER A 244 -10.76 1.20 19.20
CA SER A 244 -9.97 0.15 19.85
C SER A 244 -10.86 -1.06 20.19
N ARG A 245 -10.28 -2.26 20.20
CA ARG A 245 -10.95 -3.50 20.64
C ARG A 245 -10.00 -4.35 21.49
N ASN A 246 -10.53 -5.08 22.47
CA ASN A 246 -9.71 -5.80 23.47
C ASN A 246 -10.31 -7.11 23.99
N ASP A 247 -11.36 -7.62 23.35
CA ASP A 247 -12.22 -8.71 23.84
C ASP A 247 -12.22 -9.97 22.97
N LEU A 248 -11.55 -9.97 21.80
CA LEU A 248 -11.44 -11.17 20.97
C LEU A 248 -10.39 -12.14 21.51
N PRO A 249 -10.66 -13.47 21.45
CA PRO A 249 -9.72 -14.48 21.90
C PRO A 249 -8.57 -14.69 20.91
N GLU A 250 -7.48 -15.24 21.43
CA GLU A 250 -6.35 -15.72 20.63
C GLU A 250 -6.76 -16.84 19.69
N GLN A 251 -6.16 -16.85 18.49
CA GLN A 251 -6.24 -17.98 17.56
C GLN A 251 -5.14 -19.00 17.87
N VAL A 252 -5.42 -20.27 17.53
CA VAL A 252 -4.38 -21.30 17.50
C VAL A 252 -3.58 -21.12 16.21
N PRO A 253 -2.24 -20.95 16.27
CA PRO A 253 -1.46 -20.70 15.07
C PRO A 253 -1.46 -21.84 14.03
N GLY A 254 -1.07 -21.51 12.81
CA GLY A 254 -0.88 -22.38 11.65
C GLY A 254 -2.11 -22.64 10.80
N ALA A 255 -3.20 -21.89 10.99
CA ALA A 255 -4.31 -21.81 10.04
C ALA A 255 -5.12 -20.52 10.25
N LEU A 256 -5.70 -19.98 9.18
CA LEU A 256 -6.66 -18.88 9.30
C LEU A 256 -7.96 -19.37 9.98
N PRO A 257 -8.59 -18.53 10.80
CA PRO A 257 -9.89 -18.87 11.39
C PRO A 257 -10.97 -18.99 10.31
N GLN A 258 -11.89 -19.94 10.49
CA GLN A 258 -13.04 -20.13 9.61
C GLN A 258 -14.26 -19.36 10.11
N GLY A 259 -15.04 -18.80 9.18
CA GLY A 259 -16.32 -18.14 9.50
C GLY A 259 -16.18 -16.81 10.25
N MET A 260 -14.98 -16.22 10.27
CA MET A 260 -14.76 -14.92 10.88
C MET A 260 -15.51 -13.83 10.12
N THR A 261 -16.17 -12.95 10.86
CA THR A 261 -16.86 -11.78 10.32
C THR A 261 -15.87 -10.67 9.98
N ILE A 262 -16.25 -9.77 9.07
CA ILE A 262 -15.37 -8.69 8.66
C ILE A 262 -14.98 -7.76 9.82
N ASP A 263 -15.87 -7.51 10.77
CA ASP A 263 -15.57 -6.64 11.91
C ASP A 263 -14.61 -7.29 12.91
N GLN A 264 -14.41 -8.62 12.85
CA GLN A 264 -13.47 -9.37 13.68
C GLN A 264 -12.09 -9.53 13.05
N ALA A 265 -11.93 -9.19 11.76
CA ALA A 265 -10.72 -9.48 11.00
C ALA A 265 -9.44 -8.88 11.62
N ASP A 266 -9.51 -7.65 12.14
CA ASP A 266 -8.37 -6.97 12.76
C ASP A 266 -8.04 -7.48 14.18
N GLY A 267 -8.86 -8.37 14.75
CA GLY A 267 -8.68 -8.88 16.10
C GLY A 267 -8.90 -7.80 17.17
N ASN A 268 -8.06 -7.82 18.20
CA ASN A 268 -7.91 -6.69 19.11
C ASN A 268 -6.96 -5.68 18.49
N PHE A 269 -7.33 -4.40 18.56
CA PHE A 269 -6.62 -3.38 17.80
C PHE A 269 -6.69 -2.02 18.47
N VAL A 270 -5.86 -1.11 17.97
CA VAL A 270 -5.93 0.34 18.21
C VAL A 270 -5.88 1.05 16.86
N VAL A 271 -6.75 2.05 16.67
CA VAL A 271 -6.65 3.00 15.56
C VAL A 271 -6.30 4.38 16.14
N LEU A 272 -5.19 4.93 15.67
CA LEU A 272 -4.64 6.20 16.14
C LEU A 272 -4.75 7.27 15.04
N ASP A 273 -5.47 8.36 15.31
CA ASP A 273 -5.42 9.58 14.50
C ASP A 273 -4.18 10.38 14.87
N ILE A 274 -3.29 10.57 13.89
CA ILE A 274 -2.02 11.30 14.04
C ILE A 274 -2.07 12.68 13.35
N GLY A 275 -3.25 13.10 12.91
CA GLY A 275 -3.50 14.38 12.24
C GLY A 275 -3.28 14.35 10.73
N GLY A 276 -3.75 15.40 10.05
CA GLY A 276 -3.61 15.55 8.59
C GLY A 276 -4.39 14.51 7.77
N GLY A 277 -5.40 13.87 8.37
CA GLY A 277 -6.15 12.78 7.72
C GLY A 277 -5.33 11.50 7.54
N ASN A 278 -4.41 11.21 8.47
CA ASN A 278 -3.66 9.97 8.53
C ASN A 278 -4.05 9.22 9.81
N TYR A 279 -4.35 7.94 9.66
CA TYR A 279 -4.68 7.07 10.78
C TYR A 279 -3.78 5.84 10.74
N VAL A 280 -3.37 5.35 11.91
CA VAL A 280 -2.49 4.18 12.05
C VAL A 280 -3.29 3.05 12.69
N LEU A 281 -3.31 1.88 12.06
CA LEU A 281 -3.85 0.65 12.65
C LEU A 281 -2.73 -0.15 13.31
N TYR A 282 -3.00 -0.66 14.50
CA TYR A 282 -2.27 -1.72 15.18
C TYR A 282 -3.23 -2.89 15.39
N ALA A 283 -3.00 -4.04 14.76
CA ALA A 283 -3.93 -5.16 14.80
C ALA A 283 -3.36 -6.40 15.50
N HIS A 284 -4.21 -7.42 15.66
CA HIS A 284 -3.86 -8.74 16.21
C HIS A 284 -3.29 -8.72 17.63
N MET A 285 -3.67 -7.73 18.45
CA MET A 285 -3.15 -7.54 19.81
C MET A 285 -3.67 -8.60 20.79
N GLN A 286 -2.96 -8.78 21.92
CA GLN A 286 -3.37 -9.76 22.93
C GLN A 286 -4.67 -9.35 23.63
N PRO A 287 -5.58 -10.31 23.93
CA PRO A 287 -6.78 -10.06 24.72
C PRO A 287 -6.42 -9.47 26.08
N GLY A 288 -7.17 -8.45 26.51
CA GLY A 288 -6.95 -7.76 27.78
C GLY A 288 -5.71 -6.86 27.82
N SER A 289 -4.85 -6.85 26.79
CA SER A 289 -3.61 -6.06 26.80
C SER A 289 -3.78 -4.62 26.33
N VAL A 290 -4.81 -4.32 25.54
CA VAL A 290 -5.04 -2.97 25.01
C VAL A 290 -5.46 -2.05 26.15
N THR A 291 -4.59 -1.09 26.50
CA THR A 291 -4.75 -0.23 27.69
C THR A 291 -5.48 1.08 27.38
N VAL A 292 -5.65 1.41 26.11
CA VAL A 292 -6.23 2.66 25.63
C VAL A 292 -7.62 2.47 25.03
N LYS A 293 -8.41 3.55 25.01
CA LYS A 293 -9.77 3.59 24.45
C LYS A 293 -9.95 4.83 23.59
N ALA A 294 -10.98 4.83 22.73
CA ALA A 294 -11.35 6.00 21.94
C ALA A 294 -11.43 7.28 22.79
N GLY A 295 -10.83 8.36 22.29
CA GLY A 295 -10.68 9.65 22.97
C GLY A 295 -9.38 9.80 23.78
N ALA A 296 -8.65 8.73 24.06
CA ALA A 296 -7.36 8.81 24.75
C ALA A 296 -6.31 9.52 23.87
N ARG A 297 -5.57 10.46 24.45
CA ARG A 297 -4.38 11.03 23.83
C ARG A 297 -3.16 10.22 24.24
N VAL A 298 -2.32 9.89 23.28
CA VAL A 298 -1.06 9.18 23.50
C VAL A 298 0.10 9.97 22.93
N LYS A 299 1.28 9.76 23.50
CA LYS A 299 2.55 10.24 23.00
C LYS A 299 3.27 9.13 22.27
N ARG A 300 4.06 9.51 21.27
CA ARG A 300 4.98 8.58 20.63
C ARG A 300 5.81 7.85 21.68
N GLY A 301 5.88 6.52 21.59
CA GLY A 301 6.56 5.64 22.52
C GLY A 301 5.71 5.13 23.69
N ASP A 302 4.48 5.63 23.88
CA ASP A 302 3.56 5.09 24.87
C ASP A 302 3.18 3.64 24.51
N VAL A 303 3.09 2.77 25.52
CA VAL A 303 2.65 1.38 25.33
C VAL A 303 1.14 1.34 25.15
N LEU A 304 0.69 0.82 24.00
CA LEU A 304 -0.72 0.68 23.64
C LEU A 304 -1.30 -0.68 24.06
N GLY A 305 -0.45 -1.69 24.15
CA GLY A 305 -0.79 -3.07 24.52
C GLY A 305 0.32 -4.03 24.11
N LYS A 306 -0.02 -5.28 23.80
CA LYS A 306 0.96 -6.32 23.47
C LYS A 306 0.64 -7.05 22.17
N VAL A 307 1.69 -7.53 21.49
CA VAL A 307 1.57 -8.35 20.28
C VAL A 307 0.92 -9.69 20.62
N GLY A 308 -0.18 -10.02 19.94
CA GLY A 308 -0.93 -11.24 20.13
C GLY A 308 -1.10 -12.01 18.83
N ASN A 309 -2.20 -12.75 18.73
CA ASN A 309 -2.62 -13.55 17.59
C ASN A 309 -4.16 -13.60 17.48
N THR A 310 -4.82 -12.46 17.64
CA THR A 310 -6.29 -12.36 17.58
C THR A 310 -6.78 -11.93 16.20
N GLY A 311 -8.01 -12.27 15.82
CA GLY A 311 -8.56 -11.91 14.50
C GLY A 311 -8.10 -12.85 13.38
N ASN A 312 -8.09 -12.35 12.15
CA ASN A 312 -7.81 -13.14 10.94
C ASN A 312 -6.31 -13.30 10.71
N THR A 313 -5.68 -14.11 11.57
CA THR A 313 -4.23 -14.32 11.61
C THR A 313 -3.88 -15.81 11.63
N GLN A 314 -2.67 -16.16 11.16
CA GLN A 314 -2.12 -17.51 11.20
C GLN A 314 -1.01 -17.69 12.22
N ALA A 315 -0.32 -16.61 12.63
CA ALA A 315 0.79 -16.67 13.58
C ALA A 315 0.91 -15.34 14.33
N PRO A 316 1.47 -15.31 15.57
CA PRO A 316 1.69 -14.07 16.29
C PRO A 316 2.53 -13.05 15.51
N HIS A 317 1.98 -11.88 15.25
CA HIS A 317 2.65 -10.75 14.61
C HIS A 317 1.96 -9.43 14.97
N LEU A 318 2.61 -8.29 14.71
CA LEU A 318 1.97 -6.98 14.75
C LEU A 318 1.69 -6.50 13.32
N HIS A 319 0.43 -6.45 12.93
CA HIS A 319 0.02 -5.78 11.71
C HIS A 319 -0.02 -4.26 11.93
N LEU A 320 0.69 -3.53 11.09
CA LEU A 320 0.77 -2.07 11.12
C LEU A 320 0.56 -1.48 9.72
N HIS A 321 -0.37 -0.54 9.58
CA HIS A 321 -0.49 0.25 8.37
C HIS A 321 -0.97 1.68 8.63
N VAL A 322 -0.76 2.56 7.64
CA VAL A 322 -1.30 3.92 7.62
C VAL A 322 -2.42 4.00 6.58
N MET A 323 -3.51 4.68 6.93
CA MET A 323 -4.70 4.80 6.10
C MET A 323 -5.24 6.24 6.06
N ASP A 324 -6.02 6.56 5.02
CA ASP A 324 -6.61 7.89 4.77
C ASP A 324 -7.97 8.13 5.48
N GLY A 325 -8.44 7.15 6.24
CA GLY A 325 -9.68 7.21 7.02
C GLY A 325 -9.57 6.38 8.30
N PRO A 326 -10.53 6.48 9.24
CA PRO A 326 -10.45 5.79 10.52
C PRO A 326 -10.88 4.32 10.47
N SER A 327 -11.36 3.82 9.33
CA SER A 327 -11.84 2.44 9.19
C SER A 327 -10.73 1.54 8.66
N PRO A 328 -10.25 0.55 9.44
CA PRO A 328 -9.16 -0.35 9.07
C PRO A 328 -9.30 -1.02 7.70
N LEU A 329 -10.53 -1.37 7.29
CA LEU A 329 -10.78 -2.10 6.03
C LEU A 329 -11.46 -1.24 4.96
N ALA A 330 -12.15 -0.16 5.36
CA ALA A 330 -12.90 0.71 4.45
C ALA A 330 -12.18 2.05 4.17
N SER A 331 -10.84 2.03 4.17
CA SER A 331 -9.97 3.17 3.84
C SER A 331 -8.91 2.76 2.80
N ASN A 332 -8.13 3.71 2.29
CA ASN A 332 -6.99 3.43 1.42
C ASN A 332 -5.67 3.48 2.18
N GLY A 333 -4.81 2.50 1.90
CA GLY A 333 -3.46 2.45 2.44
C GLY A 333 -2.60 3.57 1.89
N LEU A 334 -1.94 4.29 2.79
CA LEU A 334 -1.01 5.37 2.50
C LEU A 334 0.44 4.91 2.74
N PRO A 335 1.39 5.37 1.91
CA PRO A 335 2.79 5.11 2.18
C PRO A 335 3.24 5.88 3.42
N TYR A 336 4.18 5.28 4.14
CA TYR A 336 4.82 5.85 5.31
C TYR A 336 6.28 5.45 5.35
N VAL A 337 7.03 6.11 6.21
CA VAL A 337 8.45 5.83 6.46
C VAL A 337 8.70 5.81 7.95
N PHE A 338 9.75 5.13 8.39
CA PHE A 338 10.22 5.27 9.77
C PHE A 338 11.25 6.39 9.87
N ASP A 339 11.26 7.10 10.99
CA ASP A 339 12.25 8.15 11.23
C ASP A 339 13.68 7.60 11.25
N SER A 340 13.88 6.45 11.91
CA SER A 340 15.14 5.71 11.93
C SER A 340 14.93 4.24 12.26
N PHE A 341 15.70 3.37 11.61
CA PHE A 341 15.92 1.99 12.03
C PHE A 341 17.30 1.51 11.55
N LYS A 342 17.76 0.40 12.08
CA LYS A 342 19.01 -0.23 11.64
C LYS A 342 18.71 -1.51 10.87
N LEU A 343 19.04 -1.54 9.59
CA LEU A 343 18.93 -2.71 8.72
C LEU A 343 20.11 -3.66 8.98
N THR A 344 19.81 -4.90 9.35
CA THR A 344 20.82 -5.89 9.75
C THR A 344 20.92 -7.08 8.79
N ALA A 345 19.83 -7.43 8.11
CA ALA A 345 19.79 -8.49 7.11
C ALA A 345 18.58 -8.34 6.19
N VAL A 346 18.54 -9.13 5.12
CA VAL A 346 17.38 -9.30 4.23
C VAL A 346 17.23 -10.78 3.93
N ASP A 347 16.02 -11.33 4.06
CA ASP A 347 15.72 -12.65 3.51
C ASP A 347 15.53 -12.56 1.99
N LYS A 348 16.59 -12.89 1.26
CA LYS A 348 16.60 -12.93 -0.20
C LYS A 348 16.09 -14.25 -0.78
N ALA A 349 15.86 -15.27 0.05
CA ALA A 349 15.23 -16.52 -0.37
C ALA A 349 13.73 -16.32 -0.61
N GLY A 350 13.15 -15.24 -0.08
CA GLY A 350 11.82 -14.75 -0.42
C GLY A 350 10.73 -15.37 0.43
N THR A 351 9.47 -15.00 0.13
CA THR A 351 8.29 -15.37 0.94
C THR A 351 8.16 -16.87 1.18
N ALA A 352 8.63 -17.72 0.26
CA ALA A 352 8.58 -19.16 0.44
C ALA A 352 9.49 -19.68 1.56
N ASP A 353 10.64 -19.04 1.81
CA ASP A 353 11.51 -19.38 2.94
C ASP A 353 10.89 -18.89 4.25
N PHE A 354 10.32 -17.69 4.22
CA PHE A 354 9.56 -17.12 5.34
C PHE A 354 8.37 -18.00 5.76
N ASP A 355 7.49 -18.35 4.82
CA ASP A 355 6.33 -19.21 5.05
C ASP A 355 6.75 -20.58 5.62
N LYS A 356 7.87 -21.14 5.12
CA LYS A 356 8.42 -22.40 5.63
C LYS A 356 8.93 -22.25 7.06
N ALA A 357 9.63 -21.16 7.37
CA ALA A 357 10.13 -20.89 8.72
C ALA A 357 8.98 -20.75 9.72
N GLU A 358 7.92 -20.01 9.37
CA GLU A 358 6.71 -19.89 10.19
C GLU A 358 6.02 -21.25 10.40
N ALA A 359 5.87 -22.03 9.33
CA ALA A 359 5.16 -23.30 9.37
C ALA A 359 5.91 -24.42 10.13
N THR A 360 7.25 -24.39 10.14
CA THR A 360 8.08 -25.51 10.62
C THR A 360 9.00 -25.16 11.79
N GLY A 361 9.18 -23.88 12.11
CA GLY A 361 10.20 -23.42 13.06
C GLY A 361 11.63 -23.57 12.54
N SER A 362 11.82 -23.80 11.24
CA SER A 362 13.15 -23.75 10.63
C SER A 362 13.70 -22.31 10.65
N PRO A 363 15.02 -22.13 10.73
CA PRO A 363 15.60 -20.80 10.67
C PRO A 363 15.44 -20.18 9.27
N LEU A 364 15.30 -18.85 9.21
CA LEU A 364 15.34 -18.07 7.97
C LEU A 364 16.74 -18.05 7.36
N THR A 365 16.78 -18.06 6.03
CA THR A 365 18.00 -17.98 5.22
C THR A 365 18.35 -16.52 4.94
N LEU A 366 18.88 -15.85 5.96
CA LEU A 366 19.17 -14.42 5.89
C LEU A 366 20.46 -14.11 5.12
N THR A 367 20.42 -13.04 4.32
CA THR A 367 21.61 -12.36 3.79
C THR A 367 21.97 -11.19 4.72
N PRO A 368 23.08 -11.25 5.47
CA PRO A 368 23.46 -10.16 6.36
C PRO A 368 23.82 -8.88 5.61
N VAL A 369 23.51 -7.73 6.22
CA VAL A 369 24.00 -6.41 5.81
C VAL A 369 25.21 -6.08 6.70
N SER A 370 26.39 -5.96 6.09
CA SER A 370 27.66 -5.78 6.79
C SER A 370 28.47 -4.60 6.24
N PRO A 371 28.76 -3.56 7.06
CA PRO A 371 28.21 -3.35 8.40
C PRO A 371 26.69 -3.08 8.33
N PRO A 372 25.93 -3.33 9.42
CA PRO A 372 24.53 -2.92 9.49
C PRO A 372 24.37 -1.43 9.18
N GLN A 373 23.28 -1.08 8.50
CA GLN A 373 23.05 0.28 8.02
C GLN A 373 21.98 0.97 8.84
N VAL A 374 22.25 2.18 9.34
CA VAL A 374 21.22 3.03 9.93
C VAL A 374 20.56 3.80 8.79
N LEU A 375 19.27 3.57 8.61
CA LEU A 375 18.45 4.20 7.58
C LEU A 375 17.44 5.12 8.23
N SER A 376 17.15 6.24 7.59
CA SER A 376 16.24 7.25 8.11
C SER A 376 15.28 7.74 7.04
N ARG A 377 14.02 7.96 7.41
CA ARG A 377 12.95 8.43 6.53
C ARG A 377 12.76 7.57 5.29
N VAL A 378 12.84 6.25 5.47
CA VAL A 378 12.51 5.24 4.45
C VAL A 378 11.59 4.17 5.01
N LEU A 379 10.90 3.47 4.14
CA LEU A 379 10.12 2.27 4.42
C LEU A 379 11.04 1.04 4.27
N PRO A 380 11.18 0.18 5.29
CA PRO A 380 11.82 -1.12 5.09
C PRO A 380 11.03 -1.92 4.08
N LEU A 381 11.71 -2.39 3.02
CA LEU A 381 11.11 -3.26 2.03
C LEU A 381 10.86 -4.66 2.60
N ASP A 382 9.96 -5.39 1.95
CA ASP A 382 9.56 -6.74 2.31
C ASP A 382 10.78 -7.62 2.64
N LEU A 383 10.66 -8.40 3.71
CA LEU A 383 11.66 -9.32 4.23
C LEU A 383 12.97 -8.67 4.73
N SER A 384 12.97 -7.36 4.95
CA SER A 384 14.04 -6.68 5.68
C SER A 384 14.02 -7.07 7.16
N VAL A 385 15.20 -7.31 7.72
CA VAL A 385 15.40 -7.52 9.16
C VAL A 385 15.97 -6.26 9.78
N VAL A 386 15.25 -5.69 10.75
CA VAL A 386 15.56 -4.39 11.34
C VAL A 386 15.71 -4.45 12.86
N GLU A 387 16.40 -3.45 13.39
CA GLU A 387 16.50 -3.12 14.79
C GLU A 387 15.91 -1.72 15.01
N PHE A 388 15.06 -1.62 16.02
CA PHE A 388 14.49 -0.37 16.51
C PHE A 388 15.09 -0.01 17.86
N ALA A 389 15.74 1.14 17.92
CA ALA A 389 16.25 1.74 19.16
C ALA A 389 15.28 2.82 19.66
N ARG A 390 15.42 3.19 20.93
CA ARG A 390 14.64 4.29 21.54
C ARG A 390 15.03 5.66 21.00
#